data_AF-A0A667HAN1-F1
#
_entry.id   AF-A0A667HAN1-F1
#
_cell.length_a   1.000
_cell.length_b   1.000
_cell.length_c   1.000
_cell.angle_alpha   90.00
_cell.angle_beta   90.00
_cell.angle_gamma   90.00
#
_symmetry.space_group_name_H-M   'P 1'
#
loop_
_entity.id
_entity.type
_entity.pdbx_description
1 polymer ?
#
loop_
_entity_poly.entity_id
_entity_poly.type
_entity_poly.pdbx_seq_one_letter_code
_entity_poly.pdbx_strand_id
1 'polypeptide(L)'
;MSSPKRAWQNQLEWMVRLCGASVVKRPSLFTLSKATHPVVVVQPDAWTEDSGFHAIGQMCEAPVVTREWVLDSVALYQCQELDTYLIPQIPSYC
;
A
#
# COMPACT_ATOMS: atom_id res chain seq x y z
N MET A 1 21.92 -13.33 2.62
CA MET A 1 21.93 -11.93 3.07
C MET A 1 20.51 -11.39 2.92
N SER A 2 19.78 -11.29 4.03
CA SER A 2 18.36 -10.91 4.00
C SER A 2 18.28 -9.40 3.73
N SER A 3 17.77 -9.01 2.56
CA SER A 3 17.63 -7.59 2.23
C SER A 3 16.76 -6.90 3.30
N PRO A 4 17.21 -5.78 3.89
CA PRO A 4 16.44 -5.05 4.91
C PRO A 4 15.05 -4.65 4.38
N LYS A 5 14.90 -4.60 3.04
CA LYS A 5 13.64 -4.37 2.33
C LYS A 5 12.50 -5.34 2.70
N ARG A 6 12.81 -6.58 3.10
CA ARG A 6 11.79 -7.61 3.39
C ARG A 6 11.34 -7.61 4.85
N ALA A 7 12.18 -7.12 5.75
CA ALA A 7 11.90 -7.12 7.19
C ALA A 7 10.77 -6.15 7.55
N TRP A 8 10.78 -4.93 6.99
CA TRP A 8 9.74 -3.95 7.28
C TRP A 8 8.38 -4.31 6.65
N GLN A 9 8.37 -4.92 5.46
CA GLN A 9 7.12 -5.43 4.84
C GLN A 9 6.45 -6.46 5.74
N ASN A 10 7.20 -7.47 6.20
CA ASN A 10 6.66 -8.50 7.08
C ASN A 10 6.08 -7.94 8.39
N GLN A 11 6.70 -6.89 8.96
CA GLN A 11 6.19 -6.23 10.16
C GLN A 11 4.90 -5.46 9.88
N LEU A 12 4.85 -4.72 8.78
CA LEU A 12 3.67 -3.95 8.38
C LEU A 12 2.49 -4.87 8.08
N GLU A 13 2.71 -5.96 7.35
CA GLU A 13 1.73 -7.02 7.09
C GLU A 13 1.16 -7.58 8.40
N TRP A 14 2.01 -7.76 9.41
CA TRP A 14 1.56 -8.21 10.73
C TRP A 14 0.71 -7.18 11.46
N MET A 15 1.11 -5.91 11.45
CA MET A 15 0.35 -4.82 12.11
C MET A 15 -1.06 -4.70 11.55
N VAL A 16 -1.21 -4.66 10.22
CA VAL A 16 -2.53 -4.52 9.59
C VAL A 16 -3.42 -5.74 9.83
N ARG A 17 -2.84 -6.94 9.92
CA ARG A 17 -3.60 -8.16 10.28
C ARG A 17 -4.13 -8.11 11.71
N LEU A 18 -3.35 -7.58 12.65
CA LEU A 18 -3.82 -7.38 14.03
C LEU A 18 -4.95 -6.36 14.12
N CYS A 19 -4.99 -5.40 13.20
CA CYS A 19 -6.09 -4.44 13.05
C CYS A 19 -7.31 -4.98 12.28
N GLY A 20 -7.30 -6.25 11.85
CA GLY A 20 -8.41 -6.88 11.13
C GLY A 20 -8.40 -6.70 9.61
N ALA A 21 -7.32 -6.14 9.03
CA ALA A 21 -7.17 -6.04 7.59
C ALA A 21 -6.68 -7.36 6.97
N SER A 22 -7.07 -7.59 5.71
CA SER A 22 -6.58 -8.71 4.91
C SER A 22 -5.37 -8.28 4.09
N VAL A 23 -4.28 -9.05 4.19
CA VAL A 23 -3.05 -8.79 3.44
C VAL A 23 -3.05 -9.58 2.15
N VAL A 24 -2.87 -8.87 1.04
CA VAL A 24 -2.82 -9.45 -0.30
C VAL A 24 -1.39 -9.35 -0.85
N LYS A 25 -0.80 -10.50 -1.21
CA LYS A 25 0.59 -10.57 -1.67
C LYS A 25 0.83 -10.10 -3.10
N ARG A 26 -0.23 -10.03 -3.92
CA ARG A 26 -0.14 -9.60 -5.31
C ARG A 26 -1.31 -8.70 -5.66
N PRO A 27 -1.07 -7.57 -6.35
CA PRO A 27 -2.16 -6.71 -6.82
C PRO A 27 -3.16 -7.48 -7.70
N SER A 28 -2.69 -8.43 -8.50
CA SER A 28 -3.55 -9.30 -9.33
C SER A 28 -4.51 -10.24 -8.57
N LEU A 29 -4.36 -10.36 -7.25
CA LEU A 29 -5.28 -11.10 -6.38
C LEU A 29 -6.33 -10.19 -5.73
N PHE A 30 -6.33 -8.89 -6.02
CA PHE A 30 -7.40 -8.01 -5.57
C PHE A 30 -8.72 -8.46 -6.22
N THR A 31 -9.55 -9.13 -5.44
CA THR A 31 -10.96 -9.25 -5.74
C THR A 31 -11.57 -7.87 -5.55
N LEU A 32 -11.67 -7.12 -6.65
CA LEU A 32 -12.38 -5.84 -6.71
C LEU A 32 -13.88 -6.12 -6.55
N SER A 33 -14.28 -6.47 -5.33
CA SER A 33 -15.68 -6.61 -4.94
C SER A 33 -16.13 -5.27 -4.38
N LYS A 34 -17.35 -4.83 -4.72
CA LYS A 34 -17.94 -3.56 -4.23
C LYS A 34 -17.97 -3.44 -2.69
N ALA A 35 -17.79 -4.53 -1.96
CA ALA A 35 -17.76 -4.56 -0.50
C ALA A 35 -16.36 -4.37 0.10
N THR A 36 -15.29 -4.39 -0.70
CA THR A 36 -13.91 -4.34 -0.22
C THR A 36 -13.22 -3.12 -0.79
N HIS A 37 -12.57 -2.33 0.08
CA HIS A 37 -11.76 -1.19 -0.34
C HIS A 37 -10.29 -1.65 -0.41
N PRO A 38 -9.77 -2.00 -1.61
CA PRO A 38 -8.37 -2.33 -1.75
C PRO A 38 -7.53 -1.08 -1.53
N VAL A 39 -6.46 -1.19 -0.75
CA VAL A 39 -5.48 -0.13 -0.55
C VAL A 39 -4.10 -0.72 -0.78
N VAL A 40 -3.30 -0.08 -1.62
CA VAL A 40 -1.94 -0.51 -1.91
C VAL A 40 -0.99 0.35 -1.10
N VAL A 41 -0.22 -0.28 -0.21
CA VAL A 41 0.79 0.42 0.59
C VAL A 41 2.16 0.20 -0.04
N VAL A 42 2.86 1.28 -0.37
CA VAL A 42 4.22 1.23 -0.91
C VAL A 42 5.16 2.08 -0.08
N GLN A 43 6.46 1.76 -0.16
CA GLN A 43 7.50 2.55 0.47
C GLN A 43 8.43 3.10 -0.62
N PRO A 44 8.31 4.39 -0.98
CA PRO A 44 9.13 4.98 -2.04
C PRO A 44 10.62 4.91 -1.71
N ASP A 45 11.02 5.06 -0.44
CA ASP A 45 12.44 4.96 -0.02
C ASP A 45 13.07 3.59 -0.27
N ALA A 46 12.25 2.55 -0.46
CA ALA A 46 12.73 1.22 -0.75
C ALA A 46 12.91 0.96 -2.25
N TRP A 47 12.48 1.87 -3.12
CA TRP A 47 12.68 1.78 -4.56
C TRP A 47 14.03 2.38 -4.94
N THR A 48 14.84 1.61 -5.65
CA THR A 48 16.17 2.02 -6.12
C THR A 48 16.16 2.45 -7.60
N GLU A 49 15.05 2.21 -8.29
CA GLU A 49 14.81 2.62 -9.69
C GLU A 49 13.48 3.37 -9.72
N ASP A 50 13.52 4.61 -10.15
CA ASP A 50 12.65 5.73 -9.73
C ASP A 50 11.16 5.67 -10.16
N SER A 51 10.67 4.62 -10.84
CA SER A 51 9.47 4.81 -11.68
C SER A 51 8.42 3.70 -11.72
N GLY A 52 8.64 2.51 -11.16
CA GLY A 52 7.62 1.45 -11.29
C GLY A 52 6.47 1.51 -10.29
N PHE A 53 6.60 2.24 -9.16
CA PHE A 53 5.50 2.31 -8.18
C PHE A 53 4.35 3.20 -8.66
N HIS A 54 4.64 4.17 -9.54
CA HIS A 54 3.65 5.01 -10.19
C HIS A 54 2.76 4.26 -11.20
N ALA A 55 3.22 3.09 -11.67
CA ALA A 55 2.46 2.21 -12.56
C ALA A 55 1.56 1.22 -11.79
N ILE A 56 1.70 1.11 -10.46
CA ILE A 56 0.90 0.16 -9.66
C ILE A 56 -0.57 0.58 -9.64
N GLY A 57 -0.84 1.89 -9.57
CA GLY A 57 -2.20 2.43 -9.71
C GLY A 57 -2.83 2.20 -11.08
N GLN A 58 -2.04 1.93 -12.13
CA GLN A 58 -2.57 1.50 -13.42
C GLN A 58 -2.93 0.01 -13.43
N MET A 59 -2.17 -0.82 -12.71
CA MET A 59 -2.43 -2.27 -12.63
C MET A 59 -3.60 -2.62 -11.73
N CYS A 60 -3.92 -1.76 -10.75
CA CYS A 60 -5.03 -1.92 -9.83
C CYS A 60 -5.71 -0.57 -9.62
N GLU A 61 -7.02 -0.50 -9.86
CA GLU A 61 -7.89 0.65 -9.55
C GLU A 61 -8.04 0.86 -8.02
N ALA A 62 -6.92 0.84 -7.31
CA ALA A 62 -6.84 0.95 -5.86
C ALA A 62 -5.95 2.15 -5.50
N PRO A 63 -6.32 2.92 -4.47
CA PRO A 63 -5.49 3.98 -3.93
C PRO A 63 -4.13 3.45 -3.49
N VAL A 64 -3.07 4.12 -3.93
CA VAL A 64 -1.69 3.80 -3.56
C VAL A 64 -1.24 4.82 -2.52
N VAL A 65 -0.89 4.35 -1.32
CA VAL A 65 -0.48 5.19 -0.19
C VAL A 65 0.91 4.83 0.32
N THR A 66 1.55 5.77 1.02
CA THR A 66 2.81 5.51 1.70
C THR A 66 2.62 4.61 2.92
N ARG A 67 3.72 4.01 3.39
CA ARG A 67 3.75 3.25 4.67
C ARG A 67 3.25 4.07 5.87
N GLU A 68 3.41 5.39 5.83
CA GLU A 68 3.04 6.30 6.93
C GLU A 68 1.56 6.22 7.26
N TRP A 69 0.69 6.09 6.25
CA TRP A 69 -0.75 5.91 6.46
C TRP A 69 -1.08 4.76 7.42
N VAL A 70 -0.40 3.63 7.27
CA VAL A 70 -0.58 2.47 8.15
C VAL A 70 -0.08 2.79 9.56
N LEU A 71 1.10 3.39 9.67
CA LEU A 71 1.70 3.70 10.97
C LEU A 71 0.85 4.66 11.75
N ASP A 72 0.37 5.73 11.12
CA ASP A 72 -0.44 6.76 11.75
C ASP A 72 -1.83 6.22 12.07
N SER A 73 -2.41 5.39 11.20
CA SER A 73 -3.68 4.72 11.48
C SER A 73 -3.59 3.76 12.67
N VAL A 74 -2.47 3.03 12.80
CA VAL A 74 -2.22 2.14 13.94
C VAL A 74 -1.91 2.93 15.20
N ALA A 75 -1.10 3.99 15.12
CA ALA A 75 -0.69 4.80 16.25
C ALA A 75 -1.86 5.57 16.87
N LEU A 76 -2.77 6.09 16.04
CA LEU A 76 -3.99 6.78 16.47
C LEU A 76 -5.17 5.83 16.68
N TYR A 77 -5.01 4.55 16.34
CA TYR A 77 -6.07 3.53 16.34
C TYR A 77 -7.33 4.00 15.57
N GLN A 78 -7.13 4.79 14.52
CA GLN A 78 -8.17 5.38 13.70
C GLN A 78 -7.74 5.32 12.25
N CYS A 79 -8.59 4.80 11.38
CA CYS A 79 -8.34 4.78 9.94
C CYS A 79 -8.18 6.22 9.43
N GLN A 80 -6.97 6.60 9.04
CA GLN A 80 -6.67 7.94 8.53
C GLN A 80 -7.21 8.11 7.11
N GLU A 81 -7.48 9.36 6.72
CA GLU A 81 -7.84 9.67 5.34
C GLU A 81 -6.66 9.36 4.41
N LEU A 82 -6.97 8.68 3.30
CA LEU A 82 -5.95 8.24 2.34
C LEU A 82 -5.35 9.44 1.59
N ASP A 83 -6.13 10.49 1.34
CA ASP A 83 -5.77 11.66 0.53
C ASP A 83 -4.43 12.30 0.92
N THR A 84 -4.15 12.39 2.22
CA THR A 84 -2.91 12.99 2.76
C THR A 84 -1.66 12.13 2.45
N TYR A 85 -1.85 10.83 2.25
CA TYR A 85 -0.78 9.84 2.05
C TYR A 85 -0.78 9.25 0.64
N LEU A 86 -1.69 9.71 -0.23
CA LEU A 86 -1.77 9.24 -1.61
C LEU A 86 -0.49 9.57 -2.35
N ILE A 87 0.09 8.53 -2.95
CA ILE A 87 1.22 8.70 -3.85
C ILE A 87 0.66 9.02 -5.23
N PRO A 88 1.07 10.14 -5.87
CA PRO A 88 0.63 10.49 -7.21
C PRO A 88 0.86 9.30 -8.15
N GLN A 89 -0.21 8.70 -8.66
CA GLN A 89 -0.11 7.66 -9.67
C GLN A 89 -0.13 8.33 -11.04
N ILE A 90 0.60 7.79 -12.02
CA ILE A 90 0.52 8.31 -13.39
C ILE A 90 -0.89 7.98 -13.90
N PRO A 91 -1.74 8.99 -14.14
CA PRO A 91 -3.02 8.74 -14.79
C PRO A 91 -2.74 8.06 -16.12
N SER A 92 -3.48 7.00 -16.45
CA SER A 92 -3.47 6.50 -17.82
C SER A 92 -4.10 7.59 -18.69
N TYR A 93 -3.29 8.52 -19.19
CA TYR A 93 -3.69 9.37 -20.30
C TYR A 93 -3.79 8.44 -21.51
N CYS A 94 -5.04 8.22 -21.94
CA CYS A 94 -5.36 7.51 -23.18
C CYS A 94 -4.62 8.09 -24.38
#